data_AF-A0A7X1HMK6-F1
#
_entry.id   AF-A0A7X1HMK6-F1
#
_cell.length_a   1.000
_cell.length_b   1.000
_cell.length_c   1.000
_cell.angle_alpha   90.00
_cell.angle_beta   90.00
_cell.angle_gamma   90.00
#
_symmetry.space_group_name_H-M   'P 1'
#
loop_
_entity.id
_entity.type
_entity.pdbx_description
1 polymer ?
#
loop_
_entity_poly.entity_id
_entity_poly.type
_entity_poly.pdbx_seq_one_letter_code
_entity_poly.pdbx_strand_id
1 'polypeptide(L)'
;MKNKVKITETCLRDGHQSLIATRLTTAEILPIVEKMDNVGYHALEVWGGATFDACIRFLNEDPWERLREIKKRAKNTKLQMLLRGQNLLGYRHYADDIVEEFVKKSIENGIDIIRIFDALNDTRNLKVAAEATKKYGGHCQLSIAYTISPVHTTEYYKALAKEMESMGADSIVIKDMAGILLPETGYTLIKELKSVISVPLELHTHATSGIASMLYLRAVDAGIDIIDTAISTFAGGTAQPATESMVRTLEGGERDPELNLVLLKEIAEYFKPIRKKYVDEKVLNMQAYFVEPSILEYQLPGGMLSNLVSQLTAQKAADKYEDVLKEIPRVREDLGYPPLVTPLSQMVGTQAVFNVLTGERYKMVPKEIKDYVKGLYGKSPAPVLESVKTKIIGDEEVFTGRPADLLKPEYDELVKEIGDLAKCPEDVLMYAMFPQIAKPYLENRNKPKVEKEIRHINIIF
;
A
#
# COMPACT_ATOMS: atom_id res chain seq x y z
N MET A 1 27.99 -17.19 -8.39
CA MET A 1 26.75 -17.60 -7.68
C MET A 1 25.62 -17.65 -8.69
N LYS A 2 24.66 -18.59 -8.57
CA LYS A 2 23.45 -18.59 -9.43
C LYS A 2 22.69 -17.27 -9.24
N ASN A 3 22.21 -16.67 -10.33
CA ASN A 3 21.37 -15.47 -10.29
C ASN A 3 19.93 -15.85 -9.93
N LYS A 4 19.66 -16.20 -8.68
CA LYS A 4 18.33 -16.64 -8.21
C LYS A 4 17.34 -15.47 -8.24
N VAL A 5 16.05 -15.73 -8.53
CA VAL A 5 15.02 -14.74 -8.17
C VAL A 5 14.83 -14.75 -6.66
N LYS A 6 14.70 -13.56 -6.08
CA LYS A 6 14.43 -13.37 -4.66
C LYS A 6 12.93 -13.24 -4.42
N ILE A 7 12.47 -13.66 -3.25
CA ILE A 7 11.05 -13.57 -2.87
C ILE A 7 10.90 -12.75 -1.59
N THR A 8 10.05 -11.73 -1.65
CA THR A 8 9.55 -11.00 -0.49
C THR A 8 8.17 -11.54 -0.12
N GLU A 9 7.97 -11.89 1.14
CA GLU A 9 6.70 -12.45 1.64
C GLU A 9 5.82 -11.37 2.26
N THR A 10 4.58 -11.25 1.78
CA THR A 10 3.67 -10.14 2.13
C THR A 10 2.52 -10.55 3.05
N CYS A 11 2.39 -11.82 3.46
CA CYS A 11 1.22 -12.29 4.21
C CYS A 11 1.00 -11.59 5.56
N LEU A 12 2.06 -11.05 6.18
CA LEU A 12 2.01 -10.33 7.46
C LEU A 12 1.63 -8.84 7.32
N ARG A 13 1.50 -8.34 6.09
CA ARG A 13 1.06 -6.96 5.79
C ARG A 13 0.01 -6.95 4.68
N ASP A 14 0.42 -7.08 3.42
CA ASP A 14 -0.50 -6.90 2.29
C ASP A 14 -1.50 -8.03 2.12
N GLY A 15 -1.10 -9.29 2.33
CA GLY A 15 -2.00 -10.43 2.13
C GLY A 15 -3.25 -10.34 3.01
N HIS A 16 -3.07 -10.06 4.31
CA HIS A 16 -4.20 -9.89 5.23
C HIS A 16 -4.89 -8.52 5.08
N GLN A 17 -4.17 -7.48 4.66
CA GLN A 17 -4.78 -6.19 4.31
C GLN A 17 -5.78 -6.35 3.16
N SER A 18 -5.41 -7.12 2.13
CA SER A 18 -6.25 -7.39 0.97
C SER A 18 -7.43 -8.29 1.28
N LEU A 19 -7.23 -9.37 2.04
CA LEU A 19 -8.23 -10.44 2.15
C LEU A 19 -9.10 -10.35 3.40
N ILE A 20 -8.58 -9.81 4.51
CA ILE A 20 -9.27 -9.77 5.81
C ILE A 20 -9.26 -8.38 6.42
N ALA A 21 -9.29 -7.33 5.60
CA ALA A 21 -9.40 -5.94 6.03
C ALA A 21 -8.36 -5.54 7.11
N THR A 22 -7.15 -6.07 7.00
CA THR A 22 -6.02 -5.76 7.90
C THR A 22 -6.26 -6.23 9.35
N ARG A 23 -7.00 -7.33 9.55
CA ARG A 23 -7.43 -7.78 10.88
C ARG A 23 -6.52 -8.79 11.56
N LEU A 24 -5.42 -9.22 10.93
CA LEU A 24 -4.49 -10.16 11.54
C LEU A 24 -3.86 -9.55 12.81
N THR A 25 -4.06 -10.23 13.94
CA THR A 25 -3.63 -9.75 15.27
C THR A 25 -2.16 -10.02 15.53
N THR A 26 -1.53 -9.26 16.43
CA THR A 26 -0.14 -9.52 16.81
C THR A 26 0.00 -10.92 17.41
N ALA A 27 -0.97 -11.36 18.22
CA ALA A 27 -0.97 -12.68 18.84
C ALA A 27 -1.01 -13.84 17.81
N GLU A 28 -1.66 -13.64 16.66
CA GLU A 28 -1.67 -14.59 15.55
C GLU A 28 -0.40 -14.54 14.69
N ILE A 29 0.30 -13.40 14.66
CA ILE A 29 1.54 -13.22 13.90
C ILE A 29 2.73 -13.84 14.63
N LEU A 30 2.93 -13.50 15.92
CA LEU A 30 4.18 -13.82 16.62
C LEU A 30 4.58 -15.31 16.65
N PRO A 31 3.65 -16.30 16.79
CA PRO A 31 4.03 -17.71 16.88
C PRO A 31 4.69 -18.28 15.62
N ILE A 32 4.51 -17.65 14.45
CA ILE A 32 5.03 -18.18 13.18
C ILE A 32 6.27 -17.43 12.65
N VAL A 33 6.62 -16.27 13.23
CA VAL A 33 7.70 -15.40 12.73
C VAL A 33 9.04 -16.12 12.67
N GLU A 34 9.43 -16.88 13.71
CA GLU A 34 10.72 -17.61 13.72
C GLU A 34 10.80 -18.64 12.60
N LYS A 35 9.67 -19.27 12.25
CA LYS A 35 9.64 -20.24 11.14
C LYS A 35 9.80 -19.53 9.81
N MET A 36 9.10 -18.41 9.62
CA MET A 36 9.23 -17.58 8.42
C MET A 36 10.66 -17.05 8.26
N ASP A 37 11.31 -16.69 9.35
CA ASP A 37 12.70 -16.20 9.38
C ASP A 37 13.73 -17.23 8.87
N ASN A 38 13.40 -18.52 8.93
CA ASN A 38 14.26 -19.62 8.51
C ASN A 38 13.97 -20.14 7.09
N VAL A 39 13.01 -19.56 6.36
CA VAL A 39 12.64 -20.01 5.01
C VAL A 39 13.71 -19.67 3.96
N GLY A 40 14.38 -18.53 4.14
CA GLY A 40 15.31 -17.96 3.15
C GLY A 40 14.73 -16.81 2.31
N TYR A 41 13.65 -16.16 2.77
CA TYR A 41 13.07 -14.99 2.10
C TYR A 41 14.08 -13.85 1.96
N HIS A 42 13.89 -13.01 0.94
CA HIS A 42 14.60 -11.75 0.82
C HIS A 42 14.23 -10.77 1.93
N ALA A 43 12.92 -10.65 2.16
CA ALA A 43 12.34 -9.82 3.18
C ALA A 43 10.95 -10.35 3.59
N LEU A 44 10.52 -9.98 4.80
CA LEU A 44 9.15 -10.11 5.25
C LEU A 44 8.54 -8.71 5.27
N GLU A 45 7.48 -8.48 4.51
CA GLU A 45 6.70 -7.25 4.62
C GLU A 45 5.73 -7.38 5.80
N VAL A 46 5.99 -6.63 6.86
CA VAL A 46 5.35 -6.85 8.19
C VAL A 46 4.70 -5.60 8.78
N TRP A 47 4.94 -4.44 8.17
CA TRP A 47 4.56 -3.16 8.77
C TRP A 47 4.24 -2.09 7.72
N GLY A 48 3.71 -0.96 8.17
CA GLY A 48 3.28 0.12 7.28
C GLY A 48 1.96 -0.20 6.55
N GLY A 49 1.69 0.52 5.46
CA GLY A 49 0.39 0.48 4.80
C GLY A 49 -0.75 0.77 5.78
N ALA A 50 -1.81 -0.06 5.77
CA ALA A 50 -2.96 0.12 6.65
C ALA A 50 -2.79 -0.50 8.04
N THR A 51 -1.69 -1.24 8.29
CA THR A 51 -1.52 -1.97 9.57
C THR A 51 -1.44 -1.04 10.77
N PHE A 52 -0.85 0.15 10.62
CA PHE A 52 -0.71 1.11 11.71
C PHE A 52 -2.07 1.64 12.18
N ASP A 53 -2.93 2.10 11.26
CA ASP A 53 -4.32 2.49 11.56
C ASP A 53 -5.08 1.30 12.15
N ALA A 54 -4.96 0.12 11.54
CA ALA A 54 -5.74 -1.04 11.94
C ALA A 54 -5.41 -1.55 13.36
N CYS A 55 -4.13 -1.57 13.73
CA CYS A 55 -3.68 -1.90 15.09
C CYS A 55 -4.40 -1.05 16.13
N ILE A 56 -4.45 0.26 15.93
CA ILE A 56 -5.03 1.20 16.88
C ILE A 56 -6.55 1.13 16.84
N ARG A 57 -7.14 1.29 15.65
CA ARG A 57 -8.58 1.49 15.47
C ARG A 57 -9.41 0.25 15.78
N PHE A 58 -8.89 -0.92 15.46
CA PHE A 58 -9.71 -2.15 15.44
C PHE A 58 -9.15 -3.27 16.29
N LEU A 59 -7.83 -3.36 16.45
CA LEU A 59 -7.20 -4.43 17.21
C LEU A 59 -6.89 -4.01 18.65
N ASN A 60 -6.90 -2.71 18.93
CA ASN A 60 -6.48 -2.14 20.21
C ASN A 60 -5.05 -2.61 20.59
N GLU A 61 -4.15 -2.57 19.63
CA GLU A 61 -2.75 -2.98 19.73
C GLU A 61 -1.81 -1.81 19.40
N ASP A 62 -0.62 -1.81 20.01
CA ASP A 62 0.41 -0.82 19.72
C ASP A 62 1.17 -1.26 18.46
N PRO A 63 1.11 -0.51 17.34
CA PRO A 63 1.80 -0.88 16.11
C PRO A 63 3.32 -0.90 16.27
N TRP A 64 3.90 -0.09 17.16
CA TRP A 64 5.33 -0.08 17.44
C TRP A 64 5.75 -1.32 18.23
N GLU A 65 4.93 -1.76 19.18
CA GLU A 65 5.19 -3.00 19.91
C GLU A 65 5.10 -4.22 19.00
N ARG A 66 4.11 -4.25 18.08
CA ARG A 66 4.05 -5.29 17.03
C ARG A 66 5.37 -5.38 16.27
N LEU A 67 5.91 -4.25 15.79
CA LEU A 67 7.18 -4.22 15.06
C LEU A 67 8.33 -4.74 15.92
N ARG A 68 8.48 -4.26 17.16
CA ARG A 68 9.54 -4.71 18.08
C ARG A 68 9.46 -6.20 18.37
N GLU A 69 8.26 -6.73 18.62
CA GLU A 69 8.06 -8.15 18.89
C GLU A 69 8.34 -9.03 17.67
N ILE A 70 8.03 -8.57 16.46
CA ILE A 70 8.42 -9.25 15.21
C ILE A 70 9.94 -9.22 15.05
N LYS A 71 10.61 -8.06 15.21
CA LYS A 71 12.08 -7.95 15.12
C LYS A 71 12.81 -8.75 16.19
N LYS A 72 12.20 -8.95 17.37
CA LYS A 72 12.73 -9.84 18.40
C LYS A 72 12.81 -11.30 17.92
N ARG A 73 11.96 -11.72 16.99
CA ARG A 73 11.86 -13.11 16.49
C ARG A 73 12.48 -13.32 15.11
N ALA A 74 12.36 -12.35 14.20
CA ALA A 74 13.00 -12.38 12.88
C ALA A 74 14.42 -11.79 12.96
N LYS A 75 15.44 -12.65 12.95
CA LYS A 75 16.85 -12.26 13.10
C LYS A 75 17.64 -12.38 11.80
N ASN A 76 17.23 -13.26 10.90
CA ASN A 76 17.96 -13.59 9.69
C ASN A 76 17.41 -12.88 8.44
N THR A 77 16.11 -12.58 8.45
CA THR A 77 15.37 -11.99 7.33
C THR A 77 15.14 -10.51 7.56
N LYS A 78 15.29 -9.71 6.50
CA LYS A 78 15.01 -8.27 6.54
C LYS A 78 13.52 -8.01 6.76
N LEU A 79 13.18 -7.03 7.59
CA LEU A 79 11.83 -6.53 7.74
C LEU A 79 11.58 -5.37 6.79
N GLN A 80 10.50 -5.46 6.02
CA GLN A 80 10.07 -4.45 5.08
C GLN A 80 8.79 -3.77 5.55
N MET A 81 8.67 -2.47 5.26
CA MET A 81 7.43 -1.72 5.37
C MET A 81 7.05 -1.01 4.08
N LEU A 82 5.76 -0.68 3.94
CA LEU A 82 5.25 0.24 2.92
C LEU A 82 4.98 1.63 3.52
N LEU A 83 5.61 2.66 2.95
CA LEU A 83 5.49 4.07 3.35
C LEU A 83 5.02 4.95 2.17
N ARG A 84 4.08 5.85 2.41
CA ARG A 84 3.48 6.73 1.39
C ARG A 84 4.21 8.07 1.26
N GLY A 85 5.54 8.05 1.14
CA GLY A 85 6.35 9.26 1.03
C GLY A 85 6.01 10.28 2.12
N GLN A 86 5.73 11.51 1.73
CA GLN A 86 5.32 12.61 2.62
C GLN A 86 4.00 12.34 3.37
N ASN A 87 3.16 11.42 2.91
CA ASN A 87 1.95 11.00 3.63
C ASN A 87 2.21 9.96 4.73
N LEU A 88 3.42 9.40 4.81
CA LEU A 88 3.78 8.36 5.77
C LEU A 88 2.78 7.19 5.76
N LEU A 89 2.05 6.99 6.86
CA LEU A 89 0.98 5.98 6.98
C LEU A 89 -0.41 6.62 7.10
N GLY A 90 -0.49 7.95 7.01
CA GLY A 90 -1.71 8.72 7.13
C GLY A 90 -2.36 9.07 5.79
N TYR A 91 -3.14 10.17 5.83
CA TYR A 91 -4.02 10.60 4.72
C TYR A 91 -3.75 12.04 4.23
N ARG A 92 -2.72 12.72 4.76
CA ARG A 92 -2.28 14.08 4.35
C ARG A 92 -0.77 14.13 4.23
N HIS A 93 -0.20 15.18 3.63
CA HIS A 93 1.25 15.44 3.77
C HIS A 93 1.55 15.87 5.22
N TYR A 94 2.66 15.38 5.74
CA TYR A 94 3.21 15.76 7.03
C TYR A 94 4.43 16.67 6.84
N ALA A 95 4.74 17.49 7.84
CA ALA A 95 5.95 18.30 7.86
C ALA A 95 7.21 17.41 7.88
N ASP A 96 8.32 17.96 7.38
CA ASP A 96 9.55 17.20 7.15
C ASP A 96 10.14 16.61 8.44
N ASP A 97 10.02 17.32 9.55
CA ASP A 97 10.46 16.86 10.88
C ASP A 97 9.69 15.62 11.35
N ILE A 98 8.38 15.55 11.06
CA ILE A 98 7.57 14.35 11.33
C ILE A 98 8.00 13.20 10.43
N VAL A 99 8.25 13.46 9.14
CA VAL A 99 8.69 12.41 8.20
C VAL A 99 10.03 11.83 8.61
N GLU A 100 11.00 12.69 8.93
CA GLU A 100 12.32 12.28 9.34
C GLU A 100 12.29 11.47 10.64
N GLU A 101 11.61 11.96 11.68
CA GLU A 101 11.54 11.26 12.97
C GLU A 101 10.76 9.94 12.84
N PHE A 102 9.72 9.88 12.00
CA PHE A 102 9.00 8.64 11.72
C PHE A 102 9.89 7.58 11.06
N VAL A 103 10.65 7.95 10.03
CA VAL A 103 11.57 7.04 9.34
C VAL A 103 12.66 6.55 10.30
N LYS A 104 13.27 7.46 11.06
CA LYS A 104 14.25 7.14 12.10
C LYS A 104 13.70 6.11 13.09
N LYS A 105 12.52 6.37 13.67
CA LYS A 105 11.88 5.45 14.63
C LYS A 105 11.49 4.13 14.01
N SER A 106 11.10 4.10 12.74
CA SER A 106 10.83 2.85 12.01
C SER A 106 12.08 1.96 11.94
N ILE A 107 13.23 2.55 11.61
CA ILE A 107 14.51 1.83 11.51
C ILE A 107 15.01 1.40 12.90
N GLU A 108 15.01 2.32 13.88
CA GLU A 108 15.42 2.02 15.27
C GLU A 108 14.61 0.87 15.89
N ASN A 109 13.33 0.74 15.54
CA ASN A 109 12.45 -0.32 16.06
C ASN A 109 12.52 -1.63 15.24
N GLY A 110 13.21 -1.66 14.09
CA GLY A 110 13.57 -2.91 13.41
C GLY A 110 13.31 -3.00 11.92
N ILE A 111 12.78 -1.95 11.26
CA ILE A 111 12.62 -1.96 9.80
C ILE A 111 13.99 -1.87 9.11
N ASP A 112 14.23 -2.78 8.17
CA ASP A 112 15.45 -2.85 7.37
C ASP A 112 15.23 -2.25 5.96
N ILE A 113 14.05 -2.45 5.37
CA ILE A 113 13.68 -1.95 4.02
C ILE A 113 12.45 -1.03 4.13
N ILE A 114 12.57 0.19 3.62
CA ILE A 114 11.44 1.11 3.48
C ILE A 114 11.08 1.21 2.00
N ARG A 115 9.93 0.66 1.63
CA ARG A 115 9.32 0.83 0.31
C ARG A 115 8.52 2.12 0.29
N ILE A 116 9.00 3.12 -0.43
CA ILE A 116 8.46 4.49 -0.44
C ILE A 116 7.78 4.75 -1.78
N PHE A 117 6.49 5.09 -1.76
CA PHE A 117 5.74 5.45 -2.96
C PHE A 117 4.95 6.74 -2.77
N ASP A 118 4.63 7.39 -3.88
CA ASP A 118 3.73 8.53 -3.98
C ASP A 118 2.63 8.19 -4.98
N ALA A 119 1.39 8.59 -4.69
CA ALA A 119 0.24 8.21 -5.50
C ALA A 119 0.27 8.79 -6.93
N LEU A 120 0.98 9.91 -7.13
CA LEU A 120 1.14 10.59 -8.43
C LEU A 120 2.45 10.25 -9.13
N ASN A 121 3.31 9.44 -8.52
CA ASN A 121 4.73 9.32 -8.90
C ASN A 121 5.48 10.66 -8.86
N ASP A 122 5.05 11.62 -8.03
CA ASP A 122 5.78 12.86 -7.81
C ASP A 122 6.95 12.61 -6.85
N THR A 123 8.15 12.44 -7.42
CA THR A 123 9.39 12.14 -6.70
C THR A 123 9.74 13.16 -5.61
N ARG A 124 9.26 14.41 -5.74
CA ARG A 124 9.46 15.45 -4.73
C ARG A 124 8.84 15.07 -3.38
N ASN A 125 7.73 14.32 -3.41
CA ASN A 125 7.05 13.80 -2.22
C ASN A 125 7.78 12.59 -1.60
N LEU A 126 8.76 12.02 -2.28
CA LEU A 126 9.57 10.89 -1.77
C LEU A 126 10.86 11.37 -1.10
N LYS A 127 11.32 12.58 -1.45
CA LYS A 127 12.67 13.09 -1.15
C LYS A 127 13.05 12.95 0.33
N VAL A 128 12.24 13.50 1.24
CA VAL A 128 12.58 13.53 2.67
C VAL A 128 12.60 12.13 3.28
N ALA A 129 11.62 11.29 2.92
CA ALA A 129 11.60 9.90 3.38
C ALA A 129 12.80 9.10 2.84
N ALA A 130 13.20 9.33 1.58
CA ALA A 130 14.36 8.68 0.97
C ALA A 130 15.66 9.11 1.66
N GLU A 131 15.88 10.42 1.81
CA GLU A 131 17.04 10.99 2.49
C GLU A 131 17.14 10.50 3.94
N ALA A 132 16.03 10.51 4.68
CA ALA A 132 15.97 9.99 6.05
C ALA A 132 16.29 8.49 6.10
N THR A 133 15.76 7.70 5.17
CA THR A 133 16.02 6.25 5.12
C THR A 133 17.52 5.97 4.98
N LYS A 134 18.17 6.68 4.05
CA LYS A 134 19.63 6.59 3.83
C LYS A 134 20.41 7.09 5.04
N LYS A 135 20.02 8.23 5.62
CA LYS A 135 20.66 8.85 6.80
C LYS A 135 20.71 7.89 7.99
N TYR A 136 19.63 7.14 8.23
CA TYR A 136 19.52 6.23 9.36
C TYR A 136 19.88 4.77 9.02
N GLY A 137 20.46 4.51 7.85
CA GLY A 137 21.03 3.21 7.47
C GLY A 137 20.02 2.17 6.99
N GLY A 138 18.78 2.57 6.68
CA GLY A 138 17.79 1.70 6.05
C GLY A 138 18.05 1.52 4.55
N HIS A 139 17.48 0.45 3.99
CA HIS A 139 17.44 0.22 2.54
C HIS A 139 16.29 1.04 1.93
N CYS A 140 16.63 2.03 1.10
CA CYS A 140 15.66 2.90 0.44
C CYS A 140 15.15 2.25 -0.85
N GLN A 141 13.95 1.66 -0.81
CA GLN A 141 13.30 1.14 -2.02
C GLN A 141 12.28 2.15 -2.54
N LEU A 142 12.53 2.77 -3.70
CA LEU A 142 11.58 3.69 -4.32
C LEU A 142 10.61 2.95 -5.25
N SER A 143 9.36 3.35 -5.23
CA SER A 143 8.27 2.59 -5.85
C SER A 143 7.57 3.39 -6.95
N ILE A 144 7.49 2.79 -8.13
CA ILE A 144 6.67 3.24 -9.24
C ILE A 144 5.23 2.76 -9.01
N ALA A 145 4.28 3.69 -8.83
CA ALA A 145 2.86 3.39 -8.89
C ALA A 145 2.46 3.16 -10.36
N TYR A 146 2.36 1.89 -10.76
CA TYR A 146 2.10 1.51 -12.14
C TYR A 146 0.64 1.79 -12.54
N THR A 147 0.43 2.29 -13.76
CA THR A 147 -0.90 2.53 -14.31
C THR A 147 -0.85 2.60 -15.83
N ILE A 148 -2.00 2.65 -16.50
CA ILE A 148 -2.08 2.70 -17.97
C ILE A 148 -2.85 3.96 -18.37
N SER A 149 -2.22 4.84 -19.16
CA SER A 149 -2.86 5.99 -19.81
C SER A 149 -2.02 6.45 -21.01
N PRO A 150 -2.51 7.40 -21.84
CA PRO A 150 -1.72 7.98 -22.93
C PRO A 150 -0.38 8.60 -22.52
N VAL A 151 -0.21 8.93 -21.23
CA VAL A 151 1.00 9.56 -20.67
C VAL A 151 2.00 8.51 -20.17
N HIS A 152 1.52 7.38 -19.67
CA HIS A 152 2.32 6.36 -19.00
C HIS A 152 2.90 5.37 -20.01
N THR A 153 3.96 5.82 -20.68
CA THR A 153 4.73 5.02 -21.65
C THR A 153 5.93 4.33 -21.00
N THR A 154 6.57 3.41 -21.70
CA THR A 154 7.86 2.84 -21.28
C THR A 154 8.91 3.93 -21.02
N GLU A 155 8.97 4.96 -21.87
CA GLU A 155 9.92 6.07 -21.69
C GLU A 155 9.61 6.92 -20.46
N TYR A 156 8.33 7.12 -20.12
CA TYR A 156 7.94 7.74 -18.85
C TYR A 156 8.51 6.95 -17.66
N TYR A 157 8.32 5.63 -17.66
CA TYR A 157 8.81 4.78 -16.57
C TYR A 157 10.34 4.68 -16.51
N LYS A 158 11.03 4.69 -17.66
CA LYS A 158 12.51 4.77 -17.71
C LYS A 158 13.02 6.08 -17.11
N ALA A 159 12.39 7.20 -17.45
CA ALA A 159 12.76 8.49 -16.88
C ALA A 159 12.55 8.53 -15.37
N LEU A 160 11.38 8.05 -14.90
CA LEU A 160 11.06 7.97 -13.48
C LEU A 160 12.04 7.05 -12.72
N ALA A 161 12.39 5.90 -13.28
CA ALA A 161 13.34 4.98 -12.65
C ALA A 161 14.76 5.57 -12.55
N LYS A 162 15.24 6.26 -13.59
CA LYS A 162 16.53 6.98 -13.54
C LYS A 162 16.51 8.08 -12.49
N GLU A 163 15.41 8.82 -12.39
CA GLU A 163 15.24 9.85 -11.37
C GLU A 163 15.30 9.24 -9.97
N MET A 164 14.54 8.18 -9.71
CA MET A 164 14.56 7.44 -8.44
C MET A 164 15.95 6.89 -8.09
N GLU A 165 16.70 6.34 -9.06
CA GLU A 165 18.08 5.90 -8.83
C GLU A 165 18.99 7.09 -8.47
N SER A 166 18.85 8.22 -9.17
CA SER A 166 19.63 9.44 -8.89
C SER A 166 19.35 10.06 -7.51
N MET A 167 18.16 9.81 -6.96
CA MET A 167 17.79 10.18 -5.59
C MET A 167 18.44 9.28 -4.53
N GLY A 168 19.16 8.22 -4.93
CA GLY A 168 19.86 7.31 -4.04
C GLY A 168 19.06 6.07 -3.63
N ALA A 169 18.09 5.64 -4.45
CA ALA A 169 17.40 4.37 -4.23
C ALA A 169 18.40 3.19 -4.19
N ASP A 170 18.24 2.29 -3.23
CA ASP A 170 18.99 1.04 -3.13
C ASP A 170 18.35 -0.10 -3.94
N SER A 171 17.06 0.03 -4.25
CA SER A 171 16.32 -0.77 -5.22
C SER A 171 15.09 0.00 -5.70
N ILE A 172 14.51 -0.43 -6.81
CA ILE A 172 13.26 0.13 -7.35
C ILE A 172 12.22 -0.98 -7.41
N VAL A 173 10.95 -0.67 -7.13
CA VAL A 173 9.83 -1.60 -7.30
C VAL A 173 8.80 -1.08 -8.30
N ILE A 174 8.38 -1.93 -9.23
CA ILE A 174 7.17 -1.70 -10.01
C ILE A 174 6.00 -2.16 -9.15
N LYS A 175 5.20 -1.21 -8.67
CA LYS A 175 4.02 -1.50 -7.86
C LYS A 175 2.76 -1.43 -8.70
N ASP A 176 2.31 -2.60 -9.15
CA ASP A 176 1.01 -2.81 -9.78
C ASP A 176 -0.06 -3.15 -8.72
N MET A 177 -0.55 -2.11 -8.04
CA MET A 177 -1.52 -2.25 -6.96
C MET A 177 -2.89 -2.80 -7.41
N ALA A 178 -3.24 -2.67 -8.69
CA ALA A 178 -4.53 -3.13 -9.20
C ALA A 178 -4.44 -4.55 -9.81
N GLY A 179 -3.26 -4.95 -10.27
CA GLY A 179 -3.09 -6.18 -11.04
C GLY A 179 -3.42 -5.98 -12.52
N ILE A 180 -2.98 -4.87 -13.11
CA ILE A 180 -3.29 -4.47 -14.49
C ILE A 180 -2.11 -4.55 -15.47
N LEU A 181 -0.91 -4.88 -15.00
CA LEU A 181 0.27 -5.03 -15.85
C LEU A 181 0.21 -6.34 -16.64
N LEU A 182 -0.05 -6.27 -17.95
CA LEU A 182 -0.09 -7.44 -18.81
C LEU A 182 1.28 -8.13 -18.90
N PRO A 183 1.35 -9.47 -19.06
CA PRO A 183 2.62 -10.20 -19.01
C PRO A 183 3.67 -9.76 -20.05
N GLU A 184 3.31 -9.55 -21.31
CA GLU A 184 4.28 -9.11 -22.35
C GLU A 184 4.67 -7.62 -22.17
N THR A 185 3.75 -6.79 -21.71
CA THR A 185 4.05 -5.41 -21.34
C THR A 185 5.03 -5.38 -20.17
N GLY A 186 4.82 -6.23 -19.16
CA GLY A 186 5.73 -6.40 -18.02
C GLY A 186 7.10 -6.91 -18.44
N TYR A 187 7.16 -7.93 -19.30
CA TYR A 187 8.41 -8.42 -19.86
C TYR A 187 9.24 -7.31 -20.50
N THR A 188 8.60 -6.52 -21.37
CA THR A 188 9.24 -5.42 -22.09
C THR A 188 9.67 -4.32 -21.13
N LEU A 189 8.77 -3.88 -20.24
CA LEU A 189 9.05 -2.83 -19.27
C LEU A 189 10.23 -3.20 -18.37
N ILE A 190 10.28 -4.42 -17.85
CA ILE A 190 11.36 -4.88 -16.97
C ILE A 190 12.70 -4.83 -17.68
N LYS A 191 12.78 -5.32 -18.93
CA LYS A 191 14.02 -5.24 -19.73
C LYS A 191 14.46 -3.80 -19.96
N GLU A 192 13.50 -2.95 -20.31
CA GLU A 192 13.74 -1.54 -20.60
C GLU A 192 14.22 -0.78 -19.35
N LEU A 193 13.61 -1.01 -18.20
CA LEU A 193 14.06 -0.44 -16.93
C LEU A 193 15.46 -0.95 -16.56
N LYS A 194 15.71 -2.26 -16.61
CA LYS A 194 17.04 -2.83 -16.32
C LYS A 194 18.14 -2.38 -17.29
N SER A 195 17.79 -1.87 -18.47
CA SER A 195 18.76 -1.27 -19.39
C SER A 195 19.23 0.13 -18.97
N VAL A 196 18.48 0.79 -18.08
CA VAL A 196 18.73 2.18 -17.69
C VAL A 196 19.04 2.40 -16.21
N ILE A 197 18.77 1.41 -15.34
CA ILE A 197 19.15 1.41 -13.93
C ILE A 197 20.09 0.27 -13.61
N SER A 198 20.92 0.46 -12.58
CA SER A 198 21.87 -0.53 -12.07
C SER A 198 21.42 -1.20 -10.78
N VAL A 199 20.52 -0.54 -10.03
CA VAL A 199 19.95 -1.07 -8.78
C VAL A 199 18.98 -2.23 -9.03
N PRO A 200 18.80 -3.15 -8.06
CA PRO A 200 17.84 -4.26 -8.19
C PRO A 200 16.42 -3.78 -8.48
N LEU A 201 15.72 -4.52 -9.34
CA LEU A 201 14.33 -4.27 -9.68
C LEU A 201 13.42 -5.33 -9.06
N GLU A 202 12.41 -4.88 -8.33
CA GLU A 202 11.36 -5.71 -7.74
C GLU A 202 10.03 -5.54 -8.46
N LEU A 203 9.24 -6.60 -8.52
CA LEU A 203 7.88 -6.56 -9.04
C LEU A 203 6.88 -6.95 -7.95
N HIS A 204 5.94 -6.03 -7.71
CA HIS A 204 4.80 -6.22 -6.83
C HIS A 204 3.51 -6.17 -7.67
N THR A 205 2.73 -7.24 -7.68
CA THR A 205 1.41 -7.22 -8.33
C THR A 205 0.34 -7.96 -7.54
N HIS A 206 -0.90 -7.49 -7.68
CA HIS A 206 -2.09 -8.17 -7.16
C HIS A 206 -2.65 -9.15 -8.20
N ALA A 207 -3.28 -10.24 -7.75
CA ALA A 207 -3.82 -11.30 -8.59
C ALA A 207 -5.27 -11.07 -9.03
N THR A 208 -5.80 -9.86 -8.83
CA THR A 208 -7.22 -9.53 -8.98
C THR A 208 -7.75 -9.84 -10.38
N SER A 209 -6.98 -9.52 -11.42
CA SER A 209 -7.33 -9.76 -12.82
C SER A 209 -7.10 -11.20 -13.30
N GLY A 210 -6.46 -12.04 -12.48
CA GLY A 210 -6.10 -13.41 -12.85
C GLY A 210 -4.82 -13.56 -13.67
N ILE A 211 -4.09 -12.48 -13.98
CA ILE A 211 -2.89 -12.53 -14.82
C ILE A 211 -1.54 -12.48 -14.06
N ALA A 212 -1.56 -12.25 -12.76
CA ALA A 212 -0.36 -12.00 -11.95
C ALA A 212 0.70 -13.11 -12.02
N SER A 213 0.31 -14.38 -11.91
CA SER A 213 1.28 -15.49 -11.97
C SER A 213 1.93 -15.61 -13.36
N MET A 214 1.17 -15.34 -14.43
CA MET A 214 1.73 -15.30 -15.79
C MET A 214 2.70 -14.13 -15.96
N LEU A 215 2.34 -12.97 -15.41
CA LEU A 215 3.23 -11.81 -15.37
C LEU A 215 4.53 -12.14 -14.62
N TYR A 216 4.49 -12.82 -13.48
CA TYR A 216 5.69 -13.18 -12.73
C TYR A 216 6.62 -14.11 -13.50
N LEU A 217 6.09 -15.09 -14.23
CA LEU A 217 6.92 -15.94 -15.09
C LEU A 217 7.63 -15.10 -16.16
N ARG A 218 6.89 -14.21 -16.83
CA ARG A 218 7.47 -13.31 -17.82
C ARG A 218 8.46 -12.31 -17.20
N ALA A 219 8.23 -11.86 -15.98
CA ALA A 219 9.15 -11.00 -15.24
C ALA A 219 10.47 -11.73 -14.94
N VAL A 220 10.41 -12.99 -14.53
CA VAL A 220 11.59 -13.84 -14.31
C VAL A 220 12.38 -14.03 -15.61
N ASP A 221 11.71 -14.32 -16.72
CA ASP A 221 12.33 -14.40 -18.06
C ASP A 221 12.97 -13.07 -18.49
N ALA A 222 12.38 -11.94 -18.11
CA ALA A 222 12.88 -10.61 -18.41
C ALA A 222 14.05 -10.19 -17.52
N GLY A 223 14.35 -10.95 -16.47
CA GLY A 223 15.47 -10.72 -15.60
C GLY A 223 15.16 -9.96 -14.30
N ILE A 224 13.89 -9.89 -13.86
CA ILE A 224 13.52 -9.28 -12.56
C ILE A 224 14.36 -9.86 -11.41
N ASP A 225 14.71 -9.05 -10.41
CA ASP A 225 15.58 -9.50 -9.32
C ASP A 225 14.79 -10.06 -8.13
N ILE A 226 13.65 -9.43 -7.81
CA ILE A 226 12.80 -9.77 -6.67
C ILE A 226 11.32 -9.78 -7.12
N ILE A 227 10.52 -10.69 -6.57
CA ILE A 227 9.06 -10.70 -6.70
C ILE A 227 8.39 -10.78 -5.33
N ASP A 228 7.24 -10.11 -5.18
CA ASP A 228 6.41 -10.24 -3.97
C ASP A 228 5.43 -11.41 -4.09
N THR A 229 5.37 -12.26 -3.08
CA THR A 229 4.35 -13.32 -2.99
C THR A 229 3.70 -13.32 -1.62
N ALA A 230 2.55 -13.98 -1.50
CA ALA A 230 1.91 -14.24 -0.22
C ALA A 230 1.82 -15.75 0.03
N ILE A 231 1.95 -16.21 1.27
CA ILE A 231 1.70 -17.61 1.61
C ILE A 231 0.28 -18.01 1.18
N SER A 232 0.08 -19.22 0.64
CA SER A 232 -1.15 -19.64 -0.06
C SER A 232 -2.47 -19.39 0.68
N THR A 233 -2.46 -19.34 2.02
CA THR A 233 -3.65 -19.01 2.80
C THR A 233 -4.08 -17.57 2.63
N PHE A 234 -3.15 -16.64 2.48
CA PHE A 234 -3.38 -15.21 2.26
C PHE A 234 -2.95 -14.74 0.86
N ALA A 235 -2.98 -15.64 -0.13
CA ALA A 235 -2.64 -15.36 -1.52
C ALA A 235 -3.85 -15.43 -2.46
N GLY A 236 -3.70 -14.90 -3.67
CA GLY A 236 -4.72 -14.93 -4.72
C GLY A 236 -5.79 -13.85 -4.57
N GLY A 237 -6.65 -13.73 -5.59
CA GLY A 237 -7.63 -12.66 -5.68
C GLY A 237 -6.98 -11.28 -5.54
N THR A 238 -7.46 -10.47 -4.61
CA THR A 238 -6.91 -9.14 -4.33
C THR A 238 -5.58 -9.15 -3.57
N ALA A 239 -4.97 -10.30 -3.29
CA ALA A 239 -3.61 -10.42 -2.76
C ALA A 239 -2.60 -10.83 -3.85
N GLN A 240 -1.36 -11.12 -3.46
CA GLN A 240 -0.29 -11.52 -4.37
C GLN A 240 -0.41 -13.01 -4.78
N PRO A 241 0.28 -13.46 -5.85
CA PRO A 241 0.44 -14.89 -6.14
C PRO A 241 1.01 -15.70 -4.96
N ALA A 242 0.65 -16.98 -4.90
CA ALA A 242 1.06 -17.85 -3.80
C ALA A 242 2.56 -18.17 -3.83
N THR A 243 3.23 -17.98 -2.69
CA THR A 243 4.66 -18.24 -2.49
C THR A 243 5.02 -19.67 -2.90
N GLU A 244 4.28 -20.66 -2.39
CA GLU A 244 4.55 -22.07 -2.63
C GLU A 244 4.42 -22.43 -4.11
N SER A 245 3.42 -21.86 -4.79
CA SER A 245 3.22 -22.07 -6.23
C SER A 245 4.37 -21.51 -7.04
N MET A 246 4.86 -20.30 -6.72
CA MET A 246 5.99 -19.70 -7.44
C MET A 246 7.29 -20.47 -7.21
N VAL A 247 7.57 -20.89 -5.97
CA VAL A 247 8.75 -21.71 -5.65
C VAL A 247 8.70 -23.04 -6.40
N ARG A 248 7.56 -23.75 -6.38
CA ARG A 248 7.38 -25.01 -7.12
C ARG A 248 7.51 -24.85 -8.64
N THR A 249 7.05 -23.73 -9.18
CA THR A 249 7.11 -23.49 -10.63
C THR A 249 8.54 -23.23 -11.10
N LEU A 250 9.39 -22.63 -10.26
CA LEU A 250 10.76 -22.28 -10.58
C LEU A 250 11.80 -23.32 -10.11
N GLU A 251 11.37 -24.34 -9.37
CA GLU A 251 12.20 -25.41 -8.81
C GLU A 251 12.99 -26.13 -9.92
N GLY A 252 14.31 -26.21 -9.76
CA GLY A 252 15.22 -26.83 -10.74
C GLY A 252 15.58 -25.94 -11.95
N GLY A 253 14.97 -24.78 -12.09
CA GLY A 253 15.26 -23.81 -13.16
C GLY A 253 16.53 -22.97 -12.91
N GLU A 254 16.90 -22.15 -13.89
CA GLU A 254 18.08 -21.27 -13.78
C GLU A 254 17.95 -20.20 -12.69
N ARG A 255 16.71 -19.73 -12.48
CA ARG A 255 16.34 -18.65 -11.54
C ARG A 255 15.72 -19.19 -10.25
N ASP A 256 15.85 -20.49 -9.95
CA ASP A 256 15.25 -21.14 -8.77
C ASP A 256 15.52 -20.35 -7.47
N PRO A 257 14.48 -19.94 -6.71
CA PRO A 257 14.66 -19.21 -5.47
C PRO A 257 15.27 -20.06 -4.34
N GLU A 258 15.20 -21.38 -4.43
CA GLU A 258 15.72 -22.35 -3.45
C GLU A 258 15.18 -22.13 -2.01
N LEU A 259 13.91 -21.73 -1.87
CA LEU A 259 13.24 -21.59 -0.57
C LEU A 259 12.90 -22.95 0.06
N ASN A 260 12.88 -23.01 1.38
CA ASN A 260 12.53 -24.24 2.10
C ASN A 260 11.02 -24.56 2.02
N LEU A 261 10.66 -25.43 1.08
CA LEU A 261 9.29 -25.88 0.83
C LEU A 261 8.62 -26.61 2.02
N VAL A 262 9.40 -27.26 2.89
CA VAL A 262 8.86 -27.91 4.11
C VAL A 262 8.37 -26.84 5.08
N LEU A 263 9.19 -25.82 5.33
CA LEU A 263 8.80 -24.70 6.19
C LEU A 263 7.63 -23.91 5.58
N LEU A 264 7.62 -23.68 4.27
CA LEU A 264 6.50 -23.04 3.59
C LEU A 264 5.18 -23.80 3.82
N LYS A 265 5.19 -25.13 3.68
CA LYS A 265 4.01 -25.96 3.97
C LYS A 265 3.56 -25.78 5.42
N GLU A 266 4.47 -25.83 6.39
CA GLU A 266 4.14 -25.68 7.80
C GLU A 266 3.57 -24.29 8.13
N ILE A 267 4.08 -23.24 7.49
CA ILE A 267 3.56 -21.87 7.64
C ILE A 267 2.13 -21.79 7.07
N ALA A 268 1.89 -22.39 5.90
CA ALA A 268 0.56 -22.46 5.33
C ALA A 268 -0.41 -23.23 6.26
N GLU A 269 0.00 -24.39 6.78
CA GLU A 269 -0.81 -25.16 7.75
C GLU A 269 -1.13 -24.36 9.02
N TYR A 270 -0.18 -23.56 9.53
CA TYR A 270 -0.40 -22.67 10.67
C TYR A 270 -1.51 -21.63 10.39
N PHE A 271 -1.49 -21.00 9.20
CA PHE A 271 -2.46 -19.98 8.84
C PHE A 271 -3.82 -20.52 8.40
N LYS A 272 -3.94 -21.80 8.04
CA LYS A 272 -5.23 -22.39 7.63
C LYS A 272 -6.36 -22.23 8.66
N PRO A 273 -6.19 -22.62 9.95
CA PRO A 273 -7.23 -22.43 10.95
C PRO A 273 -7.53 -20.94 11.21
N ILE A 274 -6.51 -20.07 11.14
CA ILE A 274 -6.68 -18.61 11.28
C ILE A 274 -7.55 -18.06 10.13
N ARG A 275 -7.25 -18.43 8.89
CA ARG A 275 -8.11 -18.07 7.74
C ARG A 275 -9.53 -18.57 7.92
N LYS A 276 -9.71 -19.81 8.37
CA LYS A 276 -11.04 -20.37 8.63
C LYS A 276 -11.82 -19.53 9.64
N LYS A 277 -11.19 -19.12 10.75
CA LYS A 277 -11.79 -18.19 11.72
C LYS A 277 -12.31 -16.92 11.03
N TYR A 278 -11.50 -16.27 10.21
CA TYR A 278 -11.91 -15.03 9.53
C TYR A 278 -13.01 -15.22 8.47
N VAL A 279 -13.10 -16.41 7.87
CA VAL A 279 -14.24 -16.81 7.02
C VAL A 279 -15.51 -16.97 7.87
N ASP A 280 -15.42 -17.71 8.99
CA ASP A 280 -16.56 -17.97 9.88
C ASP A 280 -17.08 -16.66 10.51
N GLU A 281 -16.18 -15.71 10.82
CA GLU A 281 -16.49 -14.37 11.33
C GLU A 281 -16.95 -13.37 10.24
N LYS A 282 -16.99 -13.79 8.96
CA LYS A 282 -17.34 -12.95 7.80
C LYS A 282 -16.46 -11.70 7.61
N VAL A 283 -15.27 -11.71 8.19
CA VAL A 283 -14.26 -10.66 7.98
C VAL A 283 -13.59 -10.86 6.62
N LEU A 284 -13.31 -12.11 6.27
CA LEU A 284 -12.86 -12.48 4.94
C LEU A 284 -14.03 -12.36 3.97
N ASN A 285 -13.94 -11.43 3.02
CA ASN A 285 -14.95 -11.30 1.97
C ASN A 285 -14.60 -12.23 0.80
N MET A 286 -15.48 -13.18 0.47
CA MET A 286 -15.29 -14.09 -0.68
C MET A 286 -15.11 -13.34 -2.01
N GLN A 287 -15.71 -12.16 -2.16
CA GLN A 287 -15.52 -11.31 -3.33
C GLN A 287 -14.05 -10.94 -3.54
N ALA A 288 -13.27 -10.82 -2.46
CA ALA A 288 -11.84 -10.50 -2.52
C ALA A 288 -11.01 -11.63 -3.15
N TYR A 289 -11.56 -12.84 -3.29
CA TYR A 289 -10.92 -13.98 -3.98
C TYR A 289 -11.37 -14.15 -5.43
N PHE A 290 -12.48 -13.53 -5.83
CA PHE A 290 -12.99 -13.68 -7.18
C PHE A 290 -12.11 -12.91 -8.16
N VAL A 291 -11.80 -13.57 -9.27
CA VAL A 291 -11.05 -12.98 -10.36
C VAL A 291 -11.96 -12.00 -11.09
N GLU A 292 -11.47 -10.79 -11.30
CA GLU A 292 -12.16 -9.70 -11.99
C GLU A 292 -11.30 -9.19 -13.16
N PRO A 293 -11.36 -9.84 -14.34
CA PRO A 293 -10.56 -9.42 -15.51
C PRO A 293 -10.92 -8.02 -16.00
N SER A 294 -12.14 -7.55 -15.74
CA SER A 294 -12.64 -6.27 -16.25
C SER A 294 -11.85 -5.07 -15.68
N ILE A 295 -11.12 -5.23 -14.56
CA ILE A 295 -10.22 -4.18 -14.06
C ILE A 295 -9.13 -3.80 -15.06
N LEU A 296 -8.82 -4.67 -16.04
CA LEU A 296 -7.90 -4.35 -17.13
C LEU A 296 -8.45 -3.25 -18.03
N GLU A 297 -9.77 -3.08 -18.09
CA GLU A 297 -10.44 -2.06 -18.89
C GLU A 297 -10.56 -0.74 -18.12
N TYR A 298 -11.14 -0.77 -16.92
CA TYR A 298 -11.47 0.44 -16.15
C TYR A 298 -10.44 0.83 -15.09
N GLN A 299 -9.45 -0.04 -14.80
CA GLN A 299 -8.31 0.22 -13.90
C GLN A 299 -8.68 0.61 -12.45
N LEU A 300 -9.91 0.29 -12.01
CA LEU A 300 -10.37 0.55 -10.64
C LEU A 300 -10.06 -0.66 -9.77
N PRO A 301 -9.45 -0.48 -8.60
CA PRO A 301 -9.30 -1.56 -7.63
C PRO A 301 -10.67 -2.12 -7.20
N GLY A 302 -10.81 -3.43 -7.05
CA GLY A 302 -12.10 -4.07 -6.72
C GLY A 302 -12.77 -3.54 -5.45
N GLY A 303 -11.99 -3.21 -4.41
CA GLY A 303 -12.52 -2.59 -3.18
C GLY A 303 -13.16 -1.22 -3.42
N MET A 304 -12.67 -0.45 -4.39
CA MET A 304 -13.29 0.80 -4.80
C MET A 304 -14.62 0.56 -5.51
N LEU A 305 -14.70 -0.46 -6.36
CA LEU A 305 -15.93 -0.83 -7.06
C LEU A 305 -17.05 -1.19 -6.07
N SER A 306 -16.73 -2.00 -5.06
CA SER A 306 -17.69 -2.36 -4.01
C SER A 306 -18.15 -1.13 -3.20
N ASN A 307 -17.23 -0.22 -2.88
CA ASN A 307 -17.57 1.05 -2.20
C ASN A 307 -18.48 1.93 -3.07
N LEU A 308 -18.21 2.02 -4.38
CA LEU A 308 -19.03 2.75 -5.33
C LEU A 308 -20.46 2.20 -5.39
N VAL A 309 -20.61 0.88 -5.50
CA VAL A 309 -21.92 0.20 -5.48
C VAL A 309 -22.65 0.50 -4.17
N SER A 310 -21.97 0.47 -3.03
CA SER A 310 -22.56 0.79 -1.73
C SER A 310 -23.04 2.25 -1.66
N GLN A 311 -22.23 3.20 -2.13
CA GLN A 311 -22.58 4.63 -2.17
C GLN A 311 -23.81 4.91 -3.05
N LEU A 312 -23.86 4.31 -4.24
CA LEU A 312 -25.01 4.45 -5.14
C LEU A 312 -26.26 3.80 -4.54
N THR A 313 -26.13 2.63 -3.93
CA THR A 313 -27.25 1.94 -3.27
C THR A 313 -27.81 2.77 -2.11
N ALA A 314 -26.94 3.33 -1.26
CA ALA A 314 -27.34 4.19 -0.14
C ALA A 314 -28.08 5.45 -0.61
N GLN A 315 -27.73 5.96 -1.80
CA GLN A 315 -28.37 7.11 -2.44
C GLN A 315 -29.57 6.72 -3.31
N LYS A 316 -29.99 5.45 -3.31
CA LYS A 316 -31.08 4.90 -4.14
C LYS A 316 -30.88 5.15 -5.65
N ALA A 317 -29.63 5.11 -6.10
CA ALA A 317 -29.21 5.38 -7.48
C ALA A 317 -28.38 4.21 -8.06
N ALA A 318 -28.68 2.97 -7.66
CA ALA A 318 -27.96 1.79 -8.13
C ALA A 318 -28.08 1.59 -9.66
N ASP A 319 -29.16 2.08 -10.27
CA ASP A 319 -29.38 2.11 -11.72
C ASP A 319 -28.37 2.99 -12.48
N LYS A 320 -27.66 3.88 -11.78
CA LYS A 320 -26.64 4.79 -12.34
C LYS A 320 -25.23 4.21 -12.37
N TYR A 321 -25.05 2.96 -11.97
CA TYR A 321 -23.74 2.32 -11.87
C TYR A 321 -22.95 2.38 -13.19
N GLU A 322 -23.55 1.98 -14.30
CA GLU A 322 -22.91 1.99 -15.63
C GLU A 322 -22.54 3.42 -16.10
N ASP A 323 -23.37 4.41 -15.77
CA ASP A 323 -23.09 5.81 -16.08
C ASP A 323 -21.85 6.30 -15.30
N VAL A 324 -21.69 5.88 -14.03
CA VAL A 324 -20.52 6.23 -13.23
C VAL A 324 -19.26 5.55 -13.76
N LEU A 325 -19.32 4.27 -14.15
CA LEU A 325 -18.16 3.58 -14.73
C LEU A 325 -17.64 4.27 -16.00
N LYS A 326 -18.54 4.80 -16.83
CA LYS A 326 -18.17 5.59 -18.02
C LYS A 326 -17.63 6.98 -17.68
N GLU A 327 -18.05 7.56 -16.56
CA GLU A 327 -17.63 8.90 -16.14
C GLU A 327 -16.24 8.90 -15.46
N ILE A 328 -15.88 7.83 -14.77
CA ILE A 328 -14.58 7.67 -14.10
C ILE A 328 -13.37 7.94 -15.02
N PRO A 329 -13.23 7.29 -16.19
CA PRO A 329 -12.07 7.55 -17.07
C PRO A 329 -12.03 8.99 -17.58
N ARG A 330 -13.19 9.65 -17.74
CA ARG A 330 -13.28 11.05 -18.17
C ARG A 330 -12.83 12.00 -17.06
N VAL A 331 -13.24 11.75 -15.81
CA VAL A 331 -12.76 12.52 -14.66
C VAL A 331 -11.25 12.31 -14.49
N ARG A 332 -10.77 11.07 -14.64
CA ARG A 332 -9.33 10.77 -14.57
C ARG A 332 -8.55 11.54 -15.64
N GLU A 333 -9.03 11.57 -16.88
CA GLU A 333 -8.44 12.34 -17.97
C GLU A 333 -8.40 13.84 -17.65
N ASP A 334 -9.53 14.41 -17.24
CA ASP A 334 -9.62 15.83 -16.88
C ASP A 334 -8.62 16.21 -15.79
N LEU A 335 -8.35 15.30 -14.86
CA LEU A 335 -7.42 15.49 -13.74
C LEU A 335 -5.96 15.18 -14.11
N GLY A 336 -5.63 14.98 -15.38
CA GLY A 336 -4.25 14.77 -15.82
C GLY A 336 -3.74 13.34 -15.65
N TYR A 337 -4.64 12.36 -15.74
CA TYR A 337 -4.38 10.92 -15.65
C TYR A 337 -3.65 10.42 -14.39
N PRO A 338 -4.05 10.81 -13.15
CA PRO A 338 -3.45 10.25 -11.95
C PRO A 338 -3.52 8.70 -11.93
N PRO A 339 -2.51 8.01 -11.38
CA PRO A 339 -2.65 6.60 -11.02
C PRO A 339 -3.82 6.41 -10.04
N LEU A 340 -4.68 5.41 -10.28
CA LEU A 340 -5.84 5.16 -9.44
C LEU A 340 -5.48 4.30 -8.21
N VAL A 341 -4.63 4.86 -7.35
CA VAL A 341 -4.29 4.33 -6.04
C VAL A 341 -4.87 5.23 -4.95
N THR A 342 -5.04 4.72 -3.73
CA THR A 342 -5.51 5.54 -2.60
C THR A 342 -4.56 6.72 -2.35
N PRO A 343 -5.07 7.96 -2.17
CA PRO A 343 -6.49 8.35 -2.09
C PRO A 343 -7.14 8.70 -3.45
N LEU A 344 -6.37 8.85 -4.52
CA LEU A 344 -6.81 9.35 -5.83
C LEU A 344 -7.93 8.51 -6.46
N SER A 345 -7.89 7.19 -6.29
CA SER A 345 -8.97 6.31 -6.75
C SER A 345 -10.33 6.72 -6.16
N GLN A 346 -10.40 6.88 -4.84
CA GLN A 346 -11.62 7.33 -4.17
C GLN A 346 -12.06 8.72 -4.63
N MET A 347 -11.12 9.66 -4.78
CA MET A 347 -11.39 11.03 -5.22
C MET A 347 -12.03 11.04 -6.62
N VAL A 348 -11.44 10.33 -7.58
CA VAL A 348 -11.96 10.21 -8.95
C VAL A 348 -13.35 9.56 -8.94
N GLY A 349 -13.54 8.47 -8.19
CA GLY A 349 -14.82 7.78 -8.11
C GLY A 349 -15.93 8.64 -7.51
N THR A 350 -15.66 9.33 -6.40
CA THR A 350 -16.65 10.21 -5.75
C THR A 350 -17.01 11.38 -6.65
N GLN A 351 -16.03 11.98 -7.35
CA GLN A 351 -16.33 13.04 -8.31
C GLN A 351 -17.18 12.53 -9.49
N ALA A 352 -16.91 11.31 -9.99
CA ALA A 352 -17.72 10.69 -11.04
C ALA A 352 -19.16 10.43 -10.58
N VAL A 353 -19.36 9.93 -9.35
CA VAL A 353 -20.69 9.80 -8.73
C VAL A 353 -21.40 11.14 -8.69
N PHE A 354 -20.73 12.20 -8.22
CA PHE A 354 -21.33 13.53 -8.15
C PHE A 354 -21.73 14.04 -9.53
N ASN A 355 -20.85 13.92 -10.53
CA ASN A 355 -21.15 14.34 -11.90
C ASN A 355 -22.41 13.67 -12.46
N VAL A 356 -22.57 12.35 -12.22
CA VAL A 356 -23.72 11.58 -12.70
C VAL A 356 -25.00 11.95 -11.94
N LEU A 357 -24.94 12.04 -10.61
CA LEU A 357 -26.12 12.34 -9.80
C LEU A 357 -26.61 13.77 -9.95
N THR A 358 -25.71 14.74 -10.18
CA THR A 358 -26.10 16.13 -10.42
C THR A 358 -26.54 16.39 -11.87
N GLY A 359 -26.29 15.44 -12.78
CA GLY A 359 -26.54 15.59 -14.23
C GLY A 359 -25.65 16.64 -14.91
N GLU A 360 -24.63 17.15 -14.22
CA GLU A 360 -23.74 18.20 -14.71
C GLU A 360 -22.33 18.02 -14.13
N ARG A 361 -21.33 17.85 -15.00
CA ARG A 361 -19.93 17.62 -14.60
C ARG A 361 -19.38 18.79 -13.78
N TYR A 362 -18.78 18.50 -12.63
CA TYR A 362 -18.16 19.45 -11.71
C TYR A 362 -19.10 20.55 -11.18
N LYS A 363 -20.41 20.29 -11.12
CA LYS A 363 -21.36 21.17 -10.41
C LYS A 363 -21.15 21.10 -8.89
N MET A 364 -20.90 19.89 -8.38
CA MET A 364 -20.49 19.64 -7.01
C MET A 364 -19.09 19.06 -7.02
N VAL A 365 -18.18 19.67 -6.28
CA VAL A 365 -16.76 19.30 -6.26
C VAL A 365 -16.29 19.14 -4.82
N PRO A 366 -15.87 17.93 -4.40
CA PRO A 366 -15.29 17.69 -3.08
C PRO A 366 -14.06 18.56 -2.84
N LYS A 367 -13.76 18.82 -1.56
CA LYS A 367 -12.60 19.64 -1.19
C LYS A 367 -11.29 19.02 -1.69
N GLU A 368 -11.18 17.70 -1.60
CA GLU A 368 -9.99 16.94 -2.01
C GLU A 368 -9.69 17.13 -3.50
N ILE A 369 -10.72 17.18 -4.35
CA ILE A 369 -10.56 17.46 -5.78
C ILE A 369 -10.11 18.92 -6.00
N LYS A 370 -10.65 19.88 -5.24
CA LYS A 370 -10.17 21.26 -5.29
C LYS A 370 -8.70 21.35 -4.89
N ASP A 371 -8.32 20.75 -3.78
CA ASP A 371 -6.96 20.74 -3.26
C ASP A 371 -5.99 20.05 -4.25
N TYR A 372 -6.43 18.98 -4.93
CA TYR A 372 -5.69 18.35 -6.03
C TYR A 372 -5.46 19.30 -7.20
N VAL A 373 -6.52 19.97 -7.68
CA VAL A 373 -6.43 20.92 -8.81
C VAL A 373 -5.59 22.14 -8.44
N LYS A 374 -5.52 22.52 -7.15
CA LYS A 374 -4.62 23.56 -6.62
C LYS A 374 -3.15 23.10 -6.51
N GLY A 375 -2.84 21.85 -6.84
CA GLY A 375 -1.47 21.30 -6.76
C GLY A 375 -1.03 20.88 -5.35
N LEU A 376 -1.97 20.78 -4.39
CA LEU A 376 -1.65 20.49 -2.98
C LEU A 376 -1.39 19.00 -2.68
N TYR A 377 -1.56 18.12 -3.68
CA TYR A 377 -1.16 16.71 -3.62
C TYR A 377 0.18 16.45 -4.33
N GLY A 378 0.67 17.40 -5.12
CA GLY A 378 1.82 17.23 -6.01
C GLY A 378 1.45 17.46 -7.47
N LYS A 379 2.39 17.14 -8.35
CA LYS A 379 2.27 17.32 -9.80
C LYS A 379 1.52 16.14 -10.43
N SER A 380 0.46 16.45 -11.16
CA SER A 380 -0.25 15.46 -11.99
C SER A 380 0.62 14.97 -13.17
N PRO A 381 0.48 13.71 -13.62
CA PRO A 381 1.28 13.17 -14.74
C PRO A 381 1.16 13.98 -16.04
N ALA A 382 -0.06 14.44 -16.36
CA ALA A 382 -0.33 15.43 -17.39
C ALA A 382 -0.98 16.67 -16.79
N PRO A 383 -0.99 17.82 -17.48
CA PRO A 383 -1.73 18.99 -17.05
C PRO A 383 -3.22 18.65 -16.82
N VAL A 384 -3.79 19.16 -15.72
CA VAL A 384 -5.24 19.18 -15.53
C VAL A 384 -5.87 19.98 -16.67
N LEU A 385 -6.99 19.50 -17.21
CA LEU A 385 -7.68 20.15 -18.32
C LEU A 385 -8.09 21.58 -17.93
N GLU A 386 -7.68 22.57 -18.72
CA GLU A 386 -7.82 23.99 -18.34
C GLU A 386 -9.28 24.38 -18.06
N SER A 387 -10.24 23.89 -18.87
CA SER A 387 -11.67 24.17 -18.64
C SER A 387 -12.19 23.60 -17.32
N VAL A 388 -11.66 22.46 -16.87
CA VAL A 388 -12.00 21.84 -15.59
C VAL A 388 -11.32 22.59 -14.45
N LYS A 389 -10.05 22.96 -14.61
CA LYS A 389 -9.33 23.82 -13.66
C LYS A 389 -10.10 25.14 -13.43
N THR A 390 -10.43 25.88 -14.47
CA THR A 390 -11.20 27.14 -14.36
C THR A 390 -12.57 26.91 -13.71
N LYS A 391 -13.25 25.79 -14.00
CA LYS A 391 -14.54 25.49 -13.36
C LYS A 391 -14.42 25.19 -11.86
N ILE A 392 -13.31 24.60 -11.42
CA ILE A 392 -13.11 24.17 -10.03
C ILE A 392 -12.52 25.28 -9.15
N ILE A 393 -11.51 26.01 -9.65
CA ILE A 393 -10.76 27.00 -8.88
C ILE A 393 -10.76 28.42 -9.49
N GLY A 394 -11.42 28.65 -10.63
CA GLY A 394 -11.43 29.95 -11.29
C GLY A 394 -10.02 30.40 -11.69
N ASP A 395 -9.67 31.62 -11.28
CA ASP A 395 -8.37 32.25 -11.53
C ASP A 395 -7.37 32.06 -10.38
N GLU A 396 -7.67 31.21 -9.39
CA GLU A 396 -6.71 30.91 -8.32
C GLU A 396 -5.41 30.31 -8.89
N GLU A 397 -4.26 30.73 -8.34
CA GLU A 397 -2.96 30.20 -8.74
C GLU A 397 -2.78 28.74 -8.31
N VAL A 398 -2.27 27.92 -9.23
CA VAL A 398 -1.93 26.52 -8.96
C VAL A 398 -0.54 26.48 -8.34
N PHE A 399 -0.43 25.86 -7.16
CA PHE A 399 0.86 25.66 -6.52
C PHE A 399 1.67 24.63 -7.31
N THR A 400 2.88 24.99 -7.71
CA THR A 400 3.76 24.14 -8.55
C THR A 400 4.94 23.55 -7.79
N GLY A 401 5.15 23.92 -6.52
CA GLY A 401 6.22 23.40 -5.66
C GLY A 401 5.90 22.02 -5.06
N ARG A 402 6.68 21.61 -4.05
CA ARG A 402 6.38 20.43 -3.23
C ARG A 402 5.43 20.84 -2.10
N PRO A 403 4.24 20.23 -1.92
CA PRO A 403 3.24 20.76 -0.98
C PRO A 403 3.71 20.83 0.48
N ALA A 404 4.65 19.97 0.89
CA ALA A 404 5.24 20.03 2.23
C ALA A 404 6.11 21.28 2.47
N ASP A 405 6.54 22.01 1.44
CA ASP A 405 7.25 23.29 1.60
C ASP A 405 6.34 24.37 2.20
N LEU A 406 5.01 24.16 2.20
CA LEU A 406 4.02 25.04 2.83
C LEU A 406 3.80 24.70 4.31
N LEU A 407 4.30 23.57 4.79
CA LEU A 407 4.11 23.09 6.15
C LEU A 407 5.23 23.60 7.05
N LYS A 408 4.86 24.10 8.23
CA LYS A 408 5.83 24.41 9.29
C LYS A 408 6.16 23.12 10.05
N PRO A 409 7.33 23.02 10.71
CA PRO A 409 7.62 21.92 11.61
C PRO A 409 6.50 21.73 12.65
N GLU A 410 6.08 20.48 12.88
CA GLU A 410 4.91 20.14 13.69
C GLU A 410 5.28 19.39 14.99
N TYR A 411 6.49 18.82 15.10
CA TYR A 411 6.81 17.85 16.16
C TYR A 411 6.71 18.44 17.56
N ASP A 412 7.34 19.60 17.79
CA ASP A 412 7.34 20.26 19.10
C ASP A 412 5.94 20.73 19.54
N GLU A 413 5.09 21.09 18.58
CA GLU A 413 3.70 21.45 18.85
C GLU A 413 2.90 20.22 19.26
N LEU A 414 3.07 19.11 18.55
CA LEU A 414 2.41 17.84 18.85
C LEU A 414 2.84 17.27 20.22
N VAL A 415 4.11 17.40 20.60
CA VAL A 415 4.61 17.06 21.94
C VAL A 415 3.86 17.84 23.02
N LYS A 416 3.65 19.15 22.82
CA LYS A 416 2.90 19.99 23.77
C LYS A 416 1.41 19.63 23.80
N GLU A 417 0.82 19.35 22.65
CA GLU A 417 -0.61 19.02 22.53
C GLU A 417 -0.95 17.69 23.21
N ILE A 418 -0.13 16.65 23.00
CA ILE A 418 -0.36 15.33 23.60
C ILE A 418 0.02 15.29 25.09
N GLY A 419 0.98 16.14 25.51
CA GLY A 419 1.42 16.28 26.89
C GLY A 419 1.83 14.95 27.53
N ASP A 420 1.42 14.74 28.78
CA ASP A 420 1.81 13.58 29.58
C ASP A 420 1.26 12.23 29.05
N LEU A 421 0.38 12.22 28.05
CA LEU A 421 -0.10 10.97 27.45
C LEU A 421 1.00 10.26 26.64
N ALA A 422 1.87 11.01 25.96
CA ALA A 422 3.01 10.44 25.27
C ALA A 422 4.15 10.15 26.25
N LYS A 423 4.66 8.90 26.22
CA LYS A 423 5.78 8.46 27.06
C LYS A 423 7.08 8.33 26.29
N CYS A 424 7.01 8.33 24.97
CA CYS A 424 8.16 8.29 24.06
C CYS A 424 7.82 8.95 22.71
N PRO A 425 8.81 9.22 21.84
CA PRO A 425 8.58 9.80 20.51
C PRO A 425 7.59 8.99 19.65
N GLU A 426 7.59 7.67 19.78
CA GLU A 426 6.67 6.77 19.06
C GLU A 426 5.19 7.07 19.36
N ASP A 427 4.87 7.49 20.58
CA ASP A 427 3.51 7.92 20.96
C ASP A 427 3.14 9.25 20.31
N VAL A 428 4.09 10.18 20.23
CA VAL A 428 3.91 11.47 19.54
C VAL A 428 3.65 11.23 18.06
N LEU A 429 4.43 10.35 17.42
CA LEU A 429 4.25 9.97 16.02
C LEU A 429 2.92 9.24 15.78
N MET A 430 2.50 8.37 16.71
CA MET A 430 1.20 7.73 16.65
C MET A 430 0.07 8.77 16.69
N TYR A 431 0.20 9.76 17.59
CA TYR A 431 -0.72 10.88 17.70
C TYR A 431 -0.72 11.77 16.45
N ALA A 432 0.46 12.10 15.90
CA ALA A 432 0.61 12.88 14.68
C ALA A 432 -0.18 12.26 13.51
N MET A 433 -0.08 10.94 13.35
CA MET A 433 -0.74 10.25 12.25
C MET A 433 -2.26 10.19 12.44
N PHE A 434 -2.72 9.85 13.65
CA PHE A 434 -4.12 9.53 13.89
C PHE A 434 -4.67 10.08 15.21
N PRO A 435 -4.72 11.41 15.40
CA PRO A 435 -4.97 12.02 16.72
C PRO A 435 -6.29 11.56 17.36
N GLN A 436 -7.33 11.36 16.55
CA GLN A 436 -8.68 10.98 17.00
C GLN A 436 -8.78 9.55 17.55
N ILE A 437 -7.91 8.63 17.11
CA ILE A 437 -7.91 7.24 17.60
C ILE A 437 -6.71 6.95 18.51
N ALA A 438 -5.58 7.64 18.29
CA ALA A 438 -4.37 7.50 19.09
C ALA A 438 -4.57 8.04 20.51
N LYS A 439 -5.21 9.21 20.67
CA LYS A 439 -5.42 9.79 22.02
C LYS A 439 -6.27 8.86 22.91
N PRO A 440 -7.47 8.40 22.50
CA PRO A 440 -8.22 7.43 23.29
C PRO A 440 -7.47 6.11 23.52
N TYR A 441 -6.67 5.66 22.56
CA TYR A 441 -5.84 4.47 22.72
C TYR A 441 -4.79 4.65 23.82
N LEU A 442 -4.01 5.74 23.78
CA LEU A 442 -2.97 6.05 24.76
C LEU A 442 -3.53 6.27 26.17
N GLU A 443 -4.70 6.91 26.29
CA GLU A 443 -5.42 7.07 27.57
C GLU A 443 -5.81 5.73 28.21
N ASN A 444 -6.10 4.71 27.39
CA ASN A 444 -6.54 3.41 27.86
C ASN A 444 -5.43 2.36 27.94
N ARG A 445 -4.30 2.55 27.24
CA ARG A 445 -3.15 1.63 27.21
C ARG A 445 -2.63 1.27 28.61
N ASN A 446 -2.67 2.22 29.54
CA ASN A 446 -2.18 2.05 30.91
C ASN A 446 -3.27 1.66 31.92
N LYS A 447 -4.53 1.50 31.49
CA LYS A 447 -5.60 1.06 32.38
C LYS A 447 -5.57 -0.47 32.49
N PRO A 448 -5.89 -1.03 33.68
CA PRO A 448 -6.07 -2.47 33.82
C PRO A 448 -7.10 -2.95 32.79
N LYS A 449 -6.77 -3.99 32.02
CA LYS A 449 -7.76 -4.63 31.15
C LYS A 449 -8.89 -5.15 32.04
N VAL A 450 -10.07 -4.55 31.92
CA VAL A 450 -11.28 -5.11 32.52
C VAL A 450 -11.57 -6.42 31.78
N GLU A 451 -11.41 -7.56 32.45
CA GLU A 451 -11.86 -8.84 31.92
C GLU A 451 -13.37 -8.71 31.64
N LYS A 452 -13.75 -8.76 30.36
CA LYS A 452 -15.16 -8.91 30.01
C LYS A 452 -15.55 -10.33 30.41
N GLU A 453 -16.26 -10.47 31.53
CA GLU A 453 -16.99 -11.69 31.88
C GLU A 453 -17.92 -12.06 30.70
N ILE A 454 -17.54 -13.07 29.92
CA ILE A 454 -18.44 -13.68 28.94
C ILE A 454 -19.41 -14.54 29.74
N ARG A 455 -20.59 -14.01 30.07
CA ARG A 455 -21.67 -14.81 30.64
C ARG A 455 -22.34 -15.60 29.53
N HIS A 456 -22.10 -16.91 29.50
CA HIS A 456 -22.91 -17.83 28.72
C HIS A 456 -24.31 -17.91 29.35
N ILE A 457 -25.30 -17.27 28.73
CA ILE A 457 -26.70 -17.46 29.09
C ILE A 457 -27.19 -18.66 28.29
N ASN A 458 -27.34 -19.81 28.96
CA ASN A 458 -28.01 -20.96 28.39
C ASN A 458 -29.52 -20.69 28.42
N ILE A 459 -30.11 -20.42 27.26
CA ILE A 459 -31.56 -20.41 27.09
C ILE A 459 -31.97 -21.84 26.76
N ILE A 460 -32.65 -22.50 27.71
CA ILE A 460 -33.32 -23.78 27.49
C ILE A 460 -34.72 -23.44 26.97
N PHE A 461 -35.05 -23.95 25.77
CA PHE A 461 -36.39 -23.84 25.18
C PHE A 461 -37.38 -24.81 25.82
#